data_AF-A0A2J7R645-F1
#
_entry.id   AF-A0A2J7R645-F1
#
_cell.length_a   1.000
_cell.length_b   1.000
_cell.length_c   1.000
_cell.angle_alpha   90.00
_cell.angle_beta   90.00
_cell.angle_gamma   90.00
#
_symmetry.space_group_name_H-M   'P 1'
#
loop_
_entity.id
_entity.type
_entity.pdbx_description
1 polymer ?
#
loop_
_entity_poly.entity_id
_entity_poly.type
_entity_poly.pdbx_seq_one_letter_code
_entity_poly.pdbx_strand_id
1 'polypeptide(L)'
;MKLNISKTKVISFSRKTKALIYDYKLCQLSIARTDSIKDLGVFIDAKLYFHDQVDRIQQRFAALCLIVSILKSITVILLLWRS
;
A
#
# COMPACT_ATOMS: atom_id res chain seq x y z
N MET A 1 -12.41 9.99 26.94
CA MET A 1 -11.99 9.50 25.60
C MET A 1 -11.31 8.14 25.78
N LYS A 2 -11.78 7.07 25.12
CA LYS A 2 -11.21 5.70 25.25
C LYS A 2 -10.38 5.39 24.00
N LEU A 3 -9.08 5.18 24.16
CA LEU A 3 -8.21 4.85 23.01
C LEU A 3 -8.41 3.40 22.59
N ASN A 4 -8.45 3.15 21.28
CA ASN A 4 -8.64 1.80 20.74
C ASN A 4 -7.28 1.15 20.42
N ILE A 5 -6.76 0.38 21.38
CA ILE A 5 -5.47 -0.33 21.27
C ILE A 5 -5.42 -1.28 20.08
N SER A 6 -6.53 -1.89 19.66
CA SER A 6 -6.54 -2.78 18.49
C SER A 6 -6.17 -2.06 17.19
N LYS A 7 -6.47 -0.75 17.10
CA LYS A 7 -6.16 0.11 15.95
C LYS A 7 -4.83 0.83 16.11
N THR A 8 -4.21 0.80 17.29
CA THR A 8 -2.92 1.44 17.55
C THR A 8 -1.81 0.42 17.31
N LYS A 9 -0.87 0.76 16.42
CA LYS A 9 0.29 -0.06 16.10
C LYS A 9 1.55 0.79 16.15
N VAL A 10 2.68 0.18 16.51
CA VAL A 10 3.99 0.82 16.47
C VAL A 10 4.76 0.30 15.28
N ILE A 11 5.37 1.21 14.54
CA ILE A 11 6.41 0.92 13.54
C ILE A 11 7.69 1.61 13.96
N SER A 12 8.85 1.01 13.69
CA SER A 12 10.14 1.55 14.11
C SER A 12 11.05 1.69 12.89
N PHE A 13 11.56 2.89 12.68
CA PHE A 13 12.47 3.20 11.57
C PHE A 13 13.88 3.39 12.10
N SER A 14 14.86 2.76 11.45
CA SER A 14 16.27 2.86 11.83
C SER A 14 17.16 2.77 10.60
N ARG A 15 18.18 3.63 10.52
CA ARG A 15 19.27 3.48 9.53
C ARG A 15 20.35 2.49 9.98
N LYS A 16 20.33 2.09 11.27
CA LYS A 16 21.27 1.12 11.84
C LYS A 16 20.77 -0.31 11.60
N THR A 17 21.69 -1.24 11.38
CA THR A 17 21.44 -2.69 11.24
C THR A 17 20.68 -3.29 12.43
N LYS A 18 20.86 -2.74 13.64
CA LYS A 18 20.05 -3.06 14.81
C LYS A 18 19.21 -1.85 15.20
N ALA A 19 17.90 -1.95 14.98
CA ALA A 19 16.95 -0.96 15.47
C ALA A 19 16.84 -1.07 17.00
N LEU A 20 16.72 0.08 17.68
CA LEU A 20 16.40 0.09 19.10
C LEU A 20 14.91 -0.17 19.27
N ILE A 21 14.59 -1.31 19.89
CA ILE A 21 13.23 -1.78 20.08
C ILE A 21 12.83 -1.46 21.53
N TYR A 22 11.82 -0.61 21.69
CA TYR A 22 11.20 -0.32 22.97
C TYR A 22 9.79 -0.91 23.05
N ASP A 23 9.40 -1.38 24.24
CA ASP A 23 8.03 -1.81 24.53
C ASP A 23 7.17 -0.60 24.89
N TYR A 24 6.57 0.01 23.87
CA TYR A 24 5.69 1.15 24.05
C TYR A 24 4.35 0.70 24.63
N LYS A 25 3.97 1.31 25.74
CA LYS A 25 2.71 1.03 26.44
C LYS A 25 1.79 2.22 26.39
N LEU A 26 0.51 1.97 26.24
CA LEU A 26 -0.55 2.98 26.29
C LEU A 26 -1.61 2.51 27.27
N CYS A 27 -1.90 3.34 28.29
CA CYS A 27 -2.75 2.93 29.42
C CYS A 27 -2.31 1.60 30.04
N GLN A 28 -0.99 1.44 30.26
CA GLN A 28 -0.34 0.21 30.79
C GLN A 28 -0.41 -1.03 29.88
N LEU A 29 -1.04 -0.94 28.71
CA LEU A 29 -1.14 -2.03 27.74
C LEU A 29 -0.09 -1.87 26.65
N SER A 30 0.68 -2.92 26.38
CA SER A 30 1.68 -2.91 25.30
C SER A 30 1.02 -2.78 23.93
N ILE A 31 1.57 -1.90 23.11
CA ILE A 31 1.10 -1.66 21.75
C ILE A 31 1.80 -2.68 20.82
N ALA A 32 1.01 -3.35 19.99
CA ALA A 32 1.56 -4.29 19.01
C ALA A 32 2.46 -3.58 17.99
N ARG A 33 3.66 -4.13 17.77
CA ARG A 33 4.58 -3.69 16.72
C ARG A 33 4.25 -4.37 15.40
N THR A 34 4.44 -3.66 14.29
CA THR A 34 4.26 -4.16 12.93
C THR A 34 5.37 -3.61 12.04
N ASP A 35 5.73 -4.37 11.02
CA ASP A 35 6.75 -3.99 10.04
C ASP A 35 6.16 -3.26 8.84
N SER A 36 4.83 -3.22 8.72
CA SER A 36 4.13 -2.48 7.67
C SER A 36 2.84 -1.86 8.22
N ILE A 37 2.59 -0.61 7.83
CA ILE A 37 1.37 0.14 8.15
C ILE A 37 0.81 0.72 6.87
N LYS A 38 -0.51 0.62 6.70
CA LYS A 38 -1.24 1.33 5.67
C LYS A 38 -1.78 2.63 6.26
N ASP A 39 -1.34 3.77 5.74
CA ASP A 39 -1.85 5.08 6.13
C ASP A 39 -2.22 5.91 4.89
N LEU A 40 -3.39 6.55 4.93
CA LEU A 40 -3.97 7.32 3.82
C LEU A 40 -3.93 6.63 2.43
N GLY A 41 -3.92 5.29 2.41
CA GLY A 41 -3.86 4.49 1.18
C GLY A 41 -2.45 4.08 0.73
N VAL A 42 -1.41 4.55 1.41
CA VAL A 42 0.00 4.21 1.17
C VAL A 42 0.46 3.15 2.16
N PHE A 43 1.19 2.15 1.67
CA PHE A 43 1.87 1.19 2.54
C PHE A 43 3.27 1.71 2.86
N ILE A 44 3.60 1.73 4.15
CA ILE A 44 4.89 2.14 4.68
C ILE A 44 5.46 0.95 5.43
N ASP A 45 6.59 0.44 4.94
CA ASP A 45 7.34 -0.63 5.60
C ASP A 45 8.41 -0.04 6.56
N ALA A 46 8.87 -0.84 7.52
CA ALA A 46 9.85 -0.43 8.53
C ALA A 46 11.25 -0.12 7.96
N LYS A 47 11.56 -0.63 6.76
CA LYS A 47 12.78 -0.32 5.98
C LYS A 47 12.61 0.92 5.11
N LEU A 48 11.44 1.54 5.09
CA LEU A 48 11.04 2.63 4.20
C LEU A 48 11.18 2.27 2.72
N TYR A 49 10.96 1.00 2.40
CA TYR A 49 10.89 0.54 1.02
C TYR A 49 9.48 0.75 0.46
N PHE A 50 9.41 1.26 -0.76
CA PHE A 50 8.15 1.54 -1.46
C PHE A 50 7.85 0.50 -2.55
N HIS A 51 8.45 -0.70 -2.48
CA HIS A 51 8.26 -1.76 -3.48
C HIS A 51 6.80 -2.11 -3.67
N ASP A 52 6.06 -2.38 -2.59
CA ASP A 52 4.62 -2.67 -2.64
C ASP A 52 3.82 -1.57 -3.35
N GLN A 53 4.22 -0.31 -3.15
CA GLN A 53 3.56 0.83 -3.77
C GLN A 53 3.89 0.93 -5.27
N VAL A 54 5.15 0.72 -5.65
CA VAL A 54 5.58 0.68 -7.04
C VAL A 54 4.86 -0.46 -7.77
N ASP A 55 4.81 -1.66 -7.20
CA ASP A 55 4.15 -2.82 -7.80
C ASP A 55 2.66 -2.57 -8.00
N ARG A 56 1.99 -1.96 -7.01
CA ARG A 56 0.57 -1.56 -7.12
C ARG A 56 0.33 -0.54 -8.22
N ILE A 57 1.22 0.45 -8.36
CA ILE A 57 1.13 1.45 -9.42
C ILE A 57 1.32 0.78 -10.79
N GLN A 58 2.34 -0.08 -10.93
CA GLN A 58 2.61 -0.83 -12.16
C GLN A 58 1.42 -1.70 -12.56
N GLN A 59 0.83 -2.44 -11.62
CA GLN A 59 -0.37 -3.26 -11.88
C GLN A 59 -1.55 -2.41 -12.36
N ARG A 60 -1.78 -1.24 -11.76
CA ARG A 60 -2.85 -0.32 -12.18
C ARG A 60 -2.62 0.19 -13.60
N PHE A 61 -1.39 0.58 -13.92
CA PHE A 61 -1.05 1.01 -15.29
C PHE A 61 -1.22 -0.11 -16.30
N ALA A 62 -0.76 -1.33 -15.99
CA ALA A 62 -0.94 -2.48 -16.87
C ALA A 62 -2.43 -2.77 -17.14
N ALA A 63 -3.27 -2.73 -16.10
CA ALA A 63 -4.71 -2.90 -16.24
C ALA A 63 -5.34 -1.81 -17.12
N LEU A 64 -4.96 -0.55 -16.93
CA LEU A 64 -5.43 0.57 -17.77
C LEU A 64 -5.00 0.41 -19.23
N CYS A 65 -3.75 0.02 -19.49
CA CYS A 65 -3.26 -0.24 -20.84
C CYS A 65 -4.06 -1.34 -21.55
N LEU A 66 -4.40 -2.42 -20.84
CA LEU A 66 -5.24 -3.50 -21.38
C LEU A 66 -6.63 -2.98 -21.73
N ILE A 67 -7.27 -2.24 -20.83
CA ILE A 67 -8.60 -1.66 -21.06
C ILE A 67 -8.59 -0.75 -22.30
N VAL A 68 -7.62 0.15 -22.40
CA VAL A 68 -7.49 1.05 -23.57
C VAL A 68 -7.27 0.26 -24.86
N SER A 69 -6.49 -0.81 -24.83
CA SER A 69 -6.23 -1.67 -26.00
C SER A 69 -7.50 -2.40 -26.47
N ILE A 70 -8.31 -2.89 -25.53
CA ILE A 70 -9.59 -3.52 -25.82
C ILE A 70 -10.57 -2.50 -26.41
N LEU A 71 -10.68 -1.32 -25.80
CA LEU A 71 -11.58 -0.26 -26.29
C LEU A 71 -11.23 0.15 -27.72
N LYS A 72 -9.94 0.34 -28.04
CA LYS A 72 -9.48 0.62 -29.41
C LYS A 72 -9.90 -0.47 -30.38
N SER A 73 -9.76 -1.73 -30.00
CA SER A 73 -10.14 -2.89 -30.83
C SER A 73 -11.64 -2.91 -31.10
N ILE A 74 -12.47 -2.67 -30.07
CA ILE A 74 -13.93 -2.58 -30.21
C ILE A 74 -14.32 -1.42 -31.13
N THR A 75 -13.70 -0.25 -31.00
CA THR A 75 -13.96 0.90 -31.88
C THR A 75 -13.69 0.56 -33.35
N VAL A 76 -12.58 -0.12 -33.65
CA VAL A 76 -12.26 -0.56 -35.01
C VAL A 76 -13.31 -1.53 -35.57
N ILE A 77 -13.74 -2.51 -34.76
CA ILE A 77 -14.77 -3.47 -35.16
C ILE A 77 -16.10 -2.75 -35.46
N LEU A 78 -16.51 -1.80 -34.60
CA LEU A 78 -17.74 -1.03 -34.81
C LEU A 78 -17.69 -0.16 -36.08
N LEU A 79 -16.51 0.40 -36.42
CA LEU A 79 -16.33 1.14 -37.66
C LEU A 79 -16.43 0.24 -38.89
N LEU A 80 -15.85 -0.96 -38.84
CA LEU A 80 -15.96 -1.94 -39.92
C LEU A 80 -17.39 -2.43 -40.13
N TRP A 81 -18.17 -2.59 -39.05
CA TRP A 81 -19.56 -3.03 -39.12
C TRP A 81 -20.53 -1.95 -39.62
N ARG A 82 -20.08 -0.69 -39.68
CA ARG A 82 -20.87 0.47 -40.13
C ARG A 82 -20.64 0.80 -41.62
N SER A 83 -19.64 0.17 -42.25
CA SER A 83 -19.37 0.26 -43.70
C SER A 83 -20.05 -0.87 -44.46
#